data_AF-A0A4U5MJF8-F1
#
_entry.id   AF-A0A4U5MJF8-F1
#
_cell.length_a   1.000
_cell.length_b   1.000
_cell.length_c   1.000
_cell.angle_alpha   90.00
_cell.angle_beta   90.00
_cell.angle_gamma   90.00
#
_symmetry.space_group_name_H-M   'P 1'
#
loop_
_entity.id
_entity.type
_entity.pdbx_description
1 polymer ?
#
loop_
_entity_poly.entity_id
_entity_poly.type
_entity_poly.pdbx_seq_one_letter_code
_entity_poly.pdbx_strand_id
1 'polypeptide(L)'
;MELPAIQAAQLVFPESSVVSCYFHYSKVKFNGRRSVTPSPTHYDENDDFKRFVRILVGSAQLPPQQCFDIVSHAMRILPRFDDDYTQENVRAFVAYFDRFWVPKMSIWNQWLNGGPRTTNHVEGWHSQLRYIFTQVHPSLGRFLQIVRSEINSVAVSSEKLLRKMRPIATRSSRSQRADMAVNVARRKFETYLNGLPLDDTPDVQIMMRYALHQAHNCSARSFTTLATHQDDAPEEFDI
;
A
#
# COMPACT_ATOMS: atom_id res chain seq x y z
N MET A 1 -0.72 -6.86 -13.41
CA MET A 1 0.00 -5.60 -13.69
C MET A 1 -0.22 -5.32 -15.15
N GLU A 2 -0.77 -4.16 -15.49
CA GLU A 2 -1.17 -3.82 -16.87
C GLU A 2 0.04 -3.42 -17.72
N LEU A 3 0.87 -4.40 -18.11
CA LEU A 3 2.08 -4.17 -18.91
C LEU A 3 1.87 -3.28 -20.15
N PRO A 4 0.77 -3.45 -20.94
CA PRO A 4 0.53 -2.58 -22.09
C PRO A 4 0.32 -1.12 -21.70
N ALA A 5 -0.36 -0.84 -20.59
CA ALA A 5 -0.58 0.52 -20.12
C ALA A 5 0.73 1.16 -19.63
N ILE A 6 1.60 0.38 -18.96
CA ILE A 6 2.93 0.84 -18.55
C ILE A 6 3.77 1.21 -19.78
N GLN A 7 3.82 0.33 -20.77
CA GLN A 7 4.58 0.55 -22.00
C GLN A 7 4.06 1.75 -22.79
N ALA A 8 2.74 1.89 -22.93
CA ALA A 8 2.12 3.04 -23.59
C ALA A 8 2.44 4.35 -22.86
N ALA A 9 2.37 4.35 -21.51
CA ALA A 9 2.73 5.53 -20.72
C ALA A 9 4.21 5.91 -20.89
N GLN A 10 5.11 4.93 -20.90
CA GLN A 10 6.55 5.17 -21.09
C GLN A 10 6.89 5.66 -22.51
N LEU A 11 6.13 5.23 -23.52
CA LEU A 11 6.29 5.72 -24.89
C LEU A 11 5.94 7.21 -25.00
N VAL A 12 4.85 7.63 -24.35
CA VAL A 12 4.34 9.02 -24.42
C VAL A 12 5.06 9.94 -23.43
N PHE A 13 5.47 9.41 -22.27
CA PHE A 13 6.12 10.15 -21.19
C PHE A 13 7.41 9.45 -20.75
N PRO A 14 8.47 9.47 -21.58
CA PRO A 14 9.71 8.72 -21.34
C PRO A 14 10.47 9.17 -20.08
N GLU A 15 10.36 10.44 -19.72
CA GLU A 15 10.98 11.02 -18.51
C GLU A 15 10.19 10.72 -17.22
N SER A 16 9.01 10.10 -17.32
CA SER A 16 8.17 9.80 -16.16
C SER A 16 8.48 8.43 -15.58
N SER A 17 8.69 8.37 -14.26
CA SER A 17 8.76 7.11 -13.54
C SER A 17 7.37 6.49 -13.38
N VAL A 18 7.21 5.24 -13.83
CA VAL A 18 5.98 4.47 -13.56
C VAL A 18 6.08 3.81 -12.20
N VAL A 19 5.22 4.24 -11.28
CA VAL A 19 5.11 3.66 -9.94
C VAL A 19 3.72 3.05 -9.78
N SER A 20 3.66 1.84 -9.25
CA SER A 20 2.42 1.15 -8.92
C SER A 20 1.82 1.71 -7.62
N CYS A 21 0.50 1.68 -7.54
CA CYS A 21 -0.23 2.03 -6.33
C CYS A 21 0.08 1.03 -5.21
N TYR A 22 0.48 1.51 -4.03
CA TYR A 22 0.78 0.68 -2.85
C TYR A 22 -0.39 -0.22 -2.45
N PHE A 23 -1.63 0.28 -2.58
CA PHE A 23 -2.83 -0.52 -2.31
C PHE A 23 -2.89 -1.77 -3.21
N HIS A 24 -2.71 -1.59 -4.51
CA HIS A 24 -2.72 -2.71 -5.46
C HIS A 24 -1.52 -3.64 -5.27
N TYR A 25 -0.34 -3.08 -4.96
CA TYR A 25 0.82 -3.86 -4.56
C TYR A 25 0.49 -4.77 -3.37
N SER A 26 -0.03 -4.19 -2.28
CA SER A 26 -0.34 -4.88 -1.03
C SER A 26 -1.43 -5.93 -1.22
N LYS A 27 -2.52 -5.56 -1.90
CA LYS A 27 -3.68 -6.43 -2.15
C LYS A 27 -3.29 -7.74 -2.82
N VAL A 28 -2.35 -7.72 -3.77
CA VAL A 28 -1.91 -8.96 -4.44
C VAL A 28 -1.22 -9.91 -3.47
N LYS A 29 -0.45 -9.43 -2.49
CA LYS A 29 0.26 -10.29 -1.52
C LYS A 29 -0.73 -10.86 -0.52
N PHE A 30 -1.64 -10.02 -0.04
CA PHE A 30 -2.73 -10.45 0.82
C PHE A 30 -3.74 -11.36 0.12
N ASN A 31 -3.91 -11.28 -1.19
CA ASN A 31 -4.73 -12.25 -1.92
C ASN A 31 -3.92 -13.53 -2.22
N GLY A 32 -2.63 -13.39 -2.52
CA GLY A 32 -1.71 -14.51 -2.75
C GLY A 32 -1.60 -15.44 -1.54
N ARG A 33 -1.81 -14.96 -0.30
CA ARG A 33 -1.89 -15.85 0.88
C ARG A 33 -2.95 -16.95 0.73
N ARG A 34 -4.02 -16.73 -0.05
CA ARG A 34 -5.07 -17.73 -0.31
C ARG A 34 -4.58 -18.91 -1.14
N SER A 35 -3.51 -18.76 -1.91
CA SER A 35 -2.86 -19.89 -2.59
C SER A 35 -1.92 -20.66 -1.66
N VAL A 36 -1.65 -20.15 -0.45
CA VAL A 36 -0.82 -20.80 0.57
C VAL A 36 -1.70 -21.51 1.58
N THR A 37 -2.64 -20.78 2.16
CA THR A 37 -3.63 -21.27 3.12
C THR A 37 -5.02 -21.13 2.50
N PRO A 38 -5.72 -22.23 2.16
CA PRO A 38 -7.04 -22.18 1.54
C PRO A 38 -8.09 -21.48 2.41
N SER A 39 -7.96 -21.59 3.74
CA SER A 39 -8.84 -20.96 4.71
C SER A 39 -8.23 -19.68 5.30
N PRO A 40 -9.02 -18.60 5.47
CA PRO A 40 -8.61 -17.42 6.25
C PRO A 40 -8.16 -17.75 7.68
N THR A 41 -8.76 -18.75 8.33
CA THR A 41 -8.39 -19.15 9.71
C THR A 41 -6.94 -19.60 9.84
N HIS A 42 -6.40 -20.34 8.85
CA HIS A 42 -5.01 -20.80 8.89
C HIS A 42 -4.00 -19.65 8.75
N TYR A 43 -4.38 -18.56 8.06
CA TYR A 43 -3.58 -17.33 8.08
C TYR A 43 -3.65 -16.66 9.45
N ASP A 44 -4.81 -16.68 10.09
CA ASP A 44 -5.02 -16.05 11.39
C ASP A 44 -4.41 -16.85 12.57
N GLU A 45 -4.03 -18.11 12.35
CA GLU A 45 -3.43 -18.98 13.36
C GLU A 45 -1.89 -19.03 13.30
N ASN A 46 -1.27 -18.67 12.17
CA ASN A 46 0.19 -18.70 12.00
C ASN A 46 0.80 -17.29 12.01
N ASP A 47 1.30 -16.86 13.17
CA ASP A 47 1.88 -15.52 13.35
C ASP A 47 3.15 -15.29 12.52
N ASP A 48 3.96 -16.33 12.29
CA ASP A 48 5.14 -16.25 11.44
C ASP A 48 4.76 -15.94 9.99
N PHE A 49 3.71 -16.58 9.47
CA PHE A 49 3.20 -16.32 8.13
C PHE A 49 2.57 -14.94 8.00
N LYS A 50 1.79 -14.49 9.01
CA LYS A 50 1.29 -13.10 9.06
C LYS A 50 2.44 -12.11 9.01
N ARG A 51 3.46 -12.33 9.85
CA ARG A 51 4.63 -11.47 9.94
C ARG A 51 5.38 -11.43 8.61
N PHE A 52 5.59 -12.59 7.99
CA PHE A 52 6.21 -12.71 6.67
C PHE A 52 5.45 -11.89 5.60
N VAL A 53 4.12 -12.07 5.49
CA VAL A 53 3.30 -11.31 4.53
C VAL A 53 3.35 -9.81 4.81
N ARG A 54 3.31 -9.40 6.09
CA ARG A 54 3.40 -8.00 6.49
C ARG A 54 4.78 -7.40 6.18
N ILE A 55 5.86 -8.14 6.33
CA ILE A 55 7.20 -7.70 5.93
C ILE A 55 7.25 -7.46 4.42
N LEU A 56 6.74 -8.38 3.60
CA LEU A 56 6.70 -8.19 2.15
C LEU A 56 5.87 -6.98 1.73
N VAL A 57 4.80 -6.68 2.45
CA VAL A 57 3.95 -5.52 2.17
C VAL A 57 4.64 -4.23 2.60
N GLY A 58 5.15 -4.19 3.82
CA GLY A 58 5.80 -3.03 4.42
C GLY A 58 7.15 -2.69 3.80
N SER A 59 7.85 -3.66 3.22
CA SER A 59 9.16 -3.44 2.59
C SER A 59 9.11 -2.46 1.44
N ALA A 60 7.96 -2.29 0.79
CA ALA A 60 7.78 -1.25 -0.23
C ALA A 60 8.02 0.17 0.31
N GLN A 61 7.93 0.38 1.63
CA GLN A 61 8.17 1.66 2.28
C GLN A 61 9.60 1.81 2.82
N LEU A 62 10.51 0.87 2.53
CA LEU A 62 11.94 0.99 2.84
C LEU A 62 12.70 1.58 1.65
N PRO A 63 13.85 2.25 1.88
CA PRO A 63 14.74 2.63 0.79
C PRO A 63 15.16 1.41 -0.04
N PRO A 64 15.47 1.57 -1.35
CA PRO A 64 15.62 0.43 -2.26
C PRO A 64 16.60 -0.65 -1.81
N GLN A 65 17.75 -0.27 -1.23
CA GLN A 65 18.73 -1.23 -0.75
C GLN A 65 18.19 -2.03 0.44
N GLN A 66 17.68 -1.35 1.47
CA GLN A 66 17.10 -2.00 2.65
C GLN A 66 15.84 -2.81 2.31
N CYS A 67 15.08 -2.38 1.30
CA CYS A 67 13.96 -3.12 0.74
C CYS A 67 14.43 -4.48 0.17
N PHE A 68 15.49 -4.47 -0.64
CA PHE A 68 16.08 -5.69 -1.18
C PHE A 68 16.63 -6.60 -0.07
N ASP A 69 17.34 -6.03 0.90
CA ASP A 69 17.94 -6.76 2.01
C ASP A 69 16.88 -7.45 2.87
N ILE A 70 15.80 -6.75 3.22
CA ILE A 70 14.74 -7.30 4.07
C ILE A 70 13.91 -8.36 3.34
N VAL A 71 13.64 -8.16 2.05
CA VAL A 71 12.90 -9.12 1.22
C VAL A 71 13.74 -10.38 1.07
N SER A 72 15.02 -10.23 0.74
CA SER A 72 15.96 -11.35 0.63
C SER A 72 16.12 -12.09 1.96
N HIS A 73 16.19 -11.37 3.08
CA HIS A 73 16.20 -11.99 4.41
C HIS A 73 14.91 -12.79 4.65
N ALA A 74 13.74 -12.17 4.48
CA ALA A 74 12.45 -12.82 4.68
C ALA A 74 12.26 -14.08 3.83
N MET A 75 12.77 -14.09 2.60
CA MET A 75 12.71 -15.25 1.70
C MET A 75 13.65 -16.40 2.10
N ARG A 76 14.68 -16.14 2.92
CA ARG A 76 15.54 -17.19 3.49
C ARG A 76 14.97 -17.77 4.79
N ILE A 77 14.26 -16.95 5.57
CA ILE A 77 13.62 -17.35 6.82
C ILE A 77 12.12 -17.60 6.63
N LEU A 78 11.80 -18.61 5.82
CA LEU A 78 10.42 -18.93 5.48
C LEU A 78 9.61 -19.33 6.72
N PRO A 79 8.32 -18.92 6.78
CA PRO A 79 7.42 -19.36 7.83
C PRO A 79 7.24 -20.87 7.79
N ARG A 80 7.15 -21.48 8.97
CA ARG A 80 7.02 -22.92 9.15
C ARG A 80 5.56 -23.33 9.31
N PHE A 81 5.21 -24.45 8.70
CA PHE A 81 3.93 -25.12 8.85
C PHE A 81 4.17 -26.60 9.16
N ASP A 82 3.27 -27.20 9.94
CA ASP A 82 3.38 -28.60 10.34
C ASP A 82 3.02 -29.57 9.19
N ASP A 83 2.28 -29.09 8.19
CA ASP A 83 1.90 -29.87 7.01
C ASP A 83 2.75 -29.50 5.77
N ASP A 84 3.24 -30.55 5.09
CA ASP A 84 4.10 -30.40 3.91
C ASP A 84 3.40 -29.69 2.74
N TYR A 85 2.07 -29.81 2.64
CA TYR A 85 1.29 -29.21 1.56
C TYR A 85 1.32 -27.67 1.64
N THR A 86 0.98 -27.10 2.79
CA THR A 86 1.04 -25.66 3.01
C THR A 86 2.48 -25.17 3.00
N GLN A 87 3.43 -25.95 3.55
CA GLN A 87 4.84 -25.59 3.48
C GLN A 87 5.34 -25.48 2.03
N GLU A 88 4.91 -26.37 1.13
CA GLU A 88 5.24 -26.30 -0.30
C GLU A 88 4.56 -25.10 -0.98
N ASN A 89 3.32 -24.78 -0.62
CA ASN A 89 2.67 -23.59 -1.15
C ASN A 89 3.38 -22.29 -0.74
N VAL A 90 3.96 -22.21 0.48
CA VAL A 90 4.82 -21.08 0.88
C VAL A 90 6.01 -20.98 -0.07
N ARG A 91 6.70 -22.09 -0.35
CA ARG A 91 7.85 -22.11 -1.27
C ARG A 91 7.44 -21.67 -2.68
N ALA A 92 6.31 -22.16 -3.19
CA ALA A 92 5.77 -21.77 -4.49
C ALA A 92 5.42 -20.28 -4.54
N PHE A 93 4.82 -19.74 -3.48
CA PHE A 93 4.54 -18.30 -3.36
C PHE A 93 5.82 -17.47 -3.37
N VAL A 94 6.86 -17.90 -2.64
CA VAL A 94 8.17 -17.24 -2.59
C VAL A 94 8.86 -17.30 -3.95
N ALA A 95 8.87 -18.44 -4.62
CA ALA A 95 9.45 -18.61 -5.95
C ALA A 95 8.76 -17.71 -6.99
N TYR A 96 7.43 -17.63 -6.92
CA TYR A 96 6.66 -16.68 -7.73
C TYR A 96 7.02 -15.23 -7.39
N PHE A 97 7.16 -14.90 -6.10
CA PHE A 97 7.51 -13.56 -5.65
C PHE A 97 8.90 -13.15 -6.17
N ASP A 98 9.89 -14.02 -6.02
CA ASP A 98 11.24 -13.82 -6.51
C ASP A 98 11.23 -13.55 -8.01
N ARG A 99 10.65 -14.47 -8.79
CA ARG A 99 10.63 -14.38 -10.25
C ARG A 99 9.88 -13.15 -10.77
N PHE A 100 8.76 -12.79 -10.15
CA PHE A 100 7.87 -11.76 -10.70
C PHE A 100 8.07 -10.38 -10.09
N TRP A 101 8.20 -10.30 -8.77
CA TRP A 101 8.16 -9.06 -8.01
C TRP A 101 9.55 -8.48 -7.75
N VAL A 102 10.55 -9.29 -7.36
CA VAL A 102 11.89 -8.77 -7.06
C VAL A 102 12.50 -7.98 -8.25
N PRO A 103 12.48 -8.48 -9.51
CA PRO A 103 12.97 -7.72 -10.66
C PRO A 103 12.22 -6.41 -10.95
N LYS A 104 11.02 -6.23 -10.40
CA LYS A 104 10.15 -5.06 -10.63
C LYS A 104 10.13 -4.11 -9.44
N MET A 105 11.12 -4.19 -8.54
CA MET A 105 11.17 -3.39 -7.32
C MET A 105 11.04 -1.90 -7.56
N SER A 106 11.67 -1.36 -8.60
CA SER A 106 11.54 0.05 -8.98
C SER A 106 10.11 0.49 -9.27
N ILE A 107 9.22 -0.42 -9.66
CA ILE A 107 7.81 -0.13 -9.96
C ILE A 107 6.98 -0.11 -8.68
N TRP A 108 7.28 -0.96 -7.69
CA TRP A 108 6.42 -1.09 -6.49
C TRP A 108 6.99 -0.50 -5.22
N ASN A 109 8.29 -0.21 -5.16
CA ASN A 109 8.86 0.55 -4.08
C ASN A 109 8.23 1.96 -4.03
N GLN A 110 7.94 2.41 -2.82
CA GLN A 110 7.20 3.65 -2.52
C GLN A 110 8.04 4.64 -1.72
N TRP A 111 9.32 4.34 -1.45
CA TRP A 111 10.17 5.19 -0.60
C TRP A 111 10.21 6.63 -1.09
N LEU A 112 10.39 6.82 -2.39
CA LEU A 112 10.43 8.15 -3.01
C LEU A 112 9.06 8.63 -3.49
N ASN A 113 7.99 7.90 -3.21
CA ASN A 113 6.65 8.33 -3.59
C ASN A 113 6.16 9.43 -2.64
N GLY A 114 6.33 10.69 -3.05
CA GLY A 114 5.73 11.86 -2.38
C GLY A 114 4.25 12.07 -2.71
N GLY A 115 3.71 11.30 -3.65
CA GLY A 115 2.32 11.34 -4.08
C GLY A 115 1.41 10.42 -3.26
N PRO A 116 0.13 10.32 -3.66
CA PRO A 116 -0.82 9.43 -2.99
C PRO A 116 -0.39 7.96 -3.14
N ARG A 117 -0.15 7.30 -2.00
CA ARG A 117 0.17 5.86 -1.93
C ARG A 117 -0.99 4.96 -2.38
N THR A 118 -2.22 5.47 -2.35
CA THR A 118 -3.43 4.75 -2.74
C THR A 118 -4.20 5.51 -3.81
N THR A 119 -4.92 4.77 -4.64
CA THR A 119 -5.92 5.31 -5.57
C THR A 119 -7.25 5.60 -4.87
N ASN A 120 -7.30 5.64 -3.53
CA ASN A 120 -8.52 5.83 -2.75
C ASN A 120 -9.33 7.08 -3.15
N HIS A 121 -8.66 8.13 -3.60
CA HIS A 121 -9.32 9.34 -4.10
C HIS A 121 -10.03 9.07 -5.44
N VAL A 122 -9.39 8.33 -6.35
CA VAL A 122 -9.98 7.89 -7.63
C VAL A 122 -11.09 6.87 -7.40
N GLU A 123 -10.88 5.90 -6.52
CA GLU A 123 -11.88 4.87 -6.18
C GLU A 123 -13.09 5.48 -5.46
N GLY A 124 -12.84 6.42 -4.55
CA GLY A 124 -13.87 7.21 -3.89
C GLY A 124 -14.68 8.02 -4.89
N TRP A 125 -14.01 8.69 -5.83
CA TRP A 125 -14.66 9.40 -6.91
C TRP A 125 -15.49 8.47 -7.81
N HIS A 126 -14.96 7.31 -8.21
CA HIS A 126 -15.71 6.29 -8.95
C HIS A 126 -16.92 5.78 -8.16
N SER A 127 -16.80 5.59 -6.84
CA SER A 127 -17.91 5.16 -5.99
C SER A 127 -18.99 6.23 -5.88
N GLN A 128 -18.59 7.50 -5.78
CA GLN A 128 -19.52 8.64 -5.82
C GLN A 128 -20.22 8.70 -7.16
N LEU A 129 -19.49 8.54 -8.27
CA LEU A 129 -20.09 8.47 -9.60
C LEU A 129 -21.13 7.36 -9.69
N ARG A 130 -20.87 6.14 -9.17
CA ARG A 130 -21.88 5.07 -9.14
C ARG A 130 -23.14 5.45 -8.37
N TYR A 131 -23.01 6.26 -7.31
CA TYR A 131 -24.16 6.74 -6.56
C TYR A 131 -24.94 7.83 -7.31
N ILE A 132 -24.22 8.74 -7.98
CA ILE A 132 -24.81 9.84 -8.75
C ILE A 132 -25.49 9.30 -10.03
N PHE A 133 -24.85 8.32 -10.68
CA PHE A 133 -25.42 7.56 -11.78
C PHE A 133 -26.36 6.48 -11.22
N THR A 134 -27.59 6.90 -10.92
CA THR A 134 -28.65 5.99 -10.43
C THR A 134 -29.14 4.98 -11.48
N GLN A 135 -28.65 5.07 -12.72
CA GLN A 135 -29.01 4.20 -13.84
C GLN A 135 -27.75 3.55 -14.42
N VAL A 136 -27.88 2.27 -14.81
CA VAL A 136 -26.78 1.50 -15.44
C VAL A 136 -26.43 2.05 -16.83
N HIS A 137 -27.43 2.55 -17.56
CA HIS A 137 -27.26 3.11 -18.91
C HIS A 137 -27.98 4.47 -19.02
N PRO A 138 -27.40 5.56 -18.46
CA PRO A 138 -27.98 6.88 -18.61
C PRO A 138 -27.98 7.31 -20.09
N SER A 139 -29.01 8.05 -20.51
CA SER A 139 -28.98 8.70 -21.82
C SER A 139 -27.80 9.67 -21.92
N LEU A 140 -27.30 9.93 -23.13
CA LEU A 140 -26.17 10.86 -23.33
C LEU A 140 -26.44 12.24 -22.69
N GLY A 141 -27.66 12.76 -22.83
CA GLY A 141 -28.06 14.03 -22.21
C GLY A 141 -27.96 13.98 -20.68
N ARG A 142 -28.43 12.90 -20.05
CA ARG A 142 -28.34 12.71 -18.60
C ARG A 142 -26.89 12.56 -18.13
N PHE A 143 -26.09 11.82 -18.90
CA PHE A 143 -24.66 11.68 -18.66
C PHE A 143 -23.95 13.03 -18.66
N LEU A 144 -24.13 13.83 -19.70
CA LEU A 144 -23.51 15.16 -19.82
C LEU A 144 -23.95 16.11 -18.70
N GLN A 145 -25.23 16.07 -18.29
CA GLN A 145 -25.72 16.87 -17.17
C GLN A 145 -25.03 16.51 -15.84
N ILE A 146 -24.91 15.21 -15.55
CA ILE A 146 -24.24 14.73 -14.34
C ILE A 146 -22.75 15.13 -14.36
N VAL A 147 -22.05 14.89 -15.46
CA VAL A 147 -20.62 15.24 -15.59
C VAL A 147 -20.41 16.75 -15.42
N ARG A 148 -21.26 17.57 -16.03
CA ARG A 148 -21.19 19.04 -15.90
C ARG A 148 -21.42 19.50 -14.47
N SER A 149 -22.41 18.92 -13.78
CA SER A 149 -22.68 19.20 -12.37
C SER A 149 -21.45 18.94 -11.51
N GLU A 150 -20.75 17.82 -11.77
CA GLU A 150 -19.62 17.39 -10.96
C GLU A 150 -18.36 18.21 -11.21
N ILE A 151 -18.09 18.56 -12.47
CA ILE A 151 -17.03 19.51 -12.81
C ILE A 151 -17.27 20.87 -12.12
N ASN A 152 -18.51 21.37 -12.15
CA ASN A 152 -18.86 22.64 -11.50
C ASN A 152 -18.69 22.55 -9.98
N SER A 153 -19.11 21.45 -9.35
CA SER A 153 -18.96 21.21 -7.91
C SER A 153 -17.49 21.23 -7.46
N VAL A 154 -16.62 20.58 -8.24
CA VAL A 154 -15.17 20.55 -8.00
C VAL A 154 -14.55 21.94 -8.19
N ALA A 155 -14.95 22.68 -9.24
CA ALA A 155 -14.47 24.04 -9.49
C ALA A 155 -14.83 24.99 -8.35
N VAL A 156 -16.09 24.97 -7.89
CA VAL A 156 -16.55 25.75 -6.74
C VAL A 156 -15.76 25.39 -5.49
N SER A 157 -15.56 24.09 -5.21
CA SER A 157 -14.78 23.65 -4.05
C SER A 157 -13.33 24.14 -4.10
N SER A 158 -12.70 24.09 -5.28
CA SER A 158 -11.34 24.58 -5.50
C SER A 158 -11.24 26.08 -5.26
N GLU A 159 -12.20 26.85 -5.75
CA GLU A 159 -12.27 28.30 -5.54
C GLU A 159 -12.45 28.67 -4.06
N LYS A 160 -13.27 27.92 -3.31
CA LYS A 160 -13.42 28.11 -1.86
C LYS A 160 -12.09 27.91 -1.12
N LEU A 161 -11.32 26.90 -1.50
CA LEU A 161 -9.99 26.63 -0.94
C LEU A 161 -9.00 27.76 -1.26
N LEU A 162 -8.97 28.25 -2.50
CA LEU A 162 -8.13 29.38 -2.90
C LEU A 162 -8.45 30.65 -2.11
N ARG A 163 -9.73 30.87 -1.81
CA ARG A 163 -10.21 31.98 -0.97
C ARG A 163 -9.97 31.77 0.53
N LYS A 164 -9.24 30.72 0.93
CA LYS A 164 -8.97 30.33 2.33
C LYS A 164 -10.24 30.18 3.17
N MET A 165 -11.39 29.94 2.55
CA MET A 165 -12.60 29.58 3.27
C MET A 165 -12.41 28.16 3.77
N ARG A 166 -11.96 28.04 5.03
CA ARG A 166 -11.61 26.75 5.62
C ARG A 166 -12.87 25.88 5.64
N PRO A 167 -12.80 24.62 5.14
CA PRO A 167 -13.78 23.62 5.52
C PRO A 167 -13.84 23.55 7.04
N ILE A 168 -15.03 23.30 7.61
CA ILE A 168 -15.18 23.02 9.04
C ILE A 168 -14.14 21.95 9.39
N ALA A 169 -13.31 22.22 10.41
CA ALA A 169 -12.30 21.28 10.86
C ALA A 169 -13.01 20.02 11.36
N THR A 170 -13.08 19.00 10.52
CA THR A 170 -13.50 17.66 10.94
C THR A 170 -12.39 17.07 11.79
N ARG A 171 -12.74 16.26 12.80
CA ARG A 171 -11.74 15.51 13.59
C ARG A 171 -10.78 14.83 12.63
N SER A 172 -9.48 14.82 12.96
CA SER A 172 -8.48 14.18 12.10
C SER A 172 -8.93 12.76 11.78
N SER A 173 -9.12 12.50 10.50
CA SER A 173 -9.61 11.19 10.08
C SER A 173 -8.59 10.12 10.48
N ARG A 174 -9.04 8.89 10.70
CA ARG A 174 -8.14 7.74 10.93
C ARG A 174 -7.02 7.69 9.87
N SER A 175 -7.33 8.03 8.62
CA SER A 175 -6.36 8.12 7.51
C SER A 175 -5.28 9.16 7.76
N GLN A 176 -5.66 10.37 8.18
CA GLN A 176 -4.70 11.44 8.45
C GLN A 176 -3.75 11.09 9.61
N ARG A 177 -4.28 10.42 10.66
CA ARG A 177 -3.46 9.92 11.77
C ARG A 177 -2.49 8.83 11.32
N ALA A 178 -2.96 7.87 10.52
CA ALA A 178 -2.10 6.82 9.96
C ALA A 178 -1.03 7.39 9.02
N ASP A 179 -1.37 8.36 8.18
CA ASP A 179 -0.42 9.06 7.30
C ASP A 179 0.64 9.82 8.11
N MET A 180 0.23 10.46 9.21
CA MET A 180 1.15 11.11 10.13
C MET A 180 2.10 10.11 10.80
N ALA A 181 1.59 8.98 11.30
CA ALA A 181 2.40 7.93 11.91
C ALA A 181 3.43 7.35 10.92
N VAL A 182 3.01 7.07 9.69
CA VAL A 182 3.90 6.64 8.59
C VAL A 182 5.04 7.63 8.35
N ASN A 183 4.72 8.93 8.27
CA ASN A 183 5.71 9.98 8.01
C ASN A 183 6.63 10.24 9.21
N VAL A 184 6.13 10.14 10.45
CA VAL A 184 6.95 10.21 11.66
C VAL A 184 7.94 9.05 11.70
N ALA A 185 7.46 7.82 11.48
CA ALA A 185 8.32 6.64 11.46
C ALA A 185 9.37 6.71 10.35
N ARG A 186 8.99 7.18 9.16
CA ARG A 186 9.93 7.43 8.06
C ARG A 186 11.06 8.35 8.48
N ARG A 187 10.76 9.49 9.11
CA ARG A 187 11.78 10.45 9.59
C ARG A 187 12.67 9.83 10.66
N LYS A 188 12.11 9.10 11.63
CA LYS A 188 12.90 8.37 12.63
C LYS A 188 13.86 7.39 11.95
N PHE A 189 13.37 6.63 10.97
CA PHE A 189 14.17 5.66 10.23
C PHE A 189 15.24 6.31 9.34
N GLU A 190 14.94 7.43 8.68
CA GLU A 190 15.94 8.24 7.94
C GLU A 190 17.05 8.74 8.87
N THR A 191 16.70 9.26 10.06
CA THR A 191 17.68 9.67 11.06
C THR A 191 18.56 8.50 11.50
N TYR A 192 17.96 7.33 11.72
CA TYR A 192 18.71 6.11 12.05
C TYR A 192 19.70 5.74 10.94
N LEU A 193 19.25 5.67 9.69
CA LEU A 193 20.12 5.34 8.56
C LEU A 193 21.26 6.35 8.39
N ASN A 194 20.97 7.64 8.55
CA ASN A 194 21.97 8.71 8.43
C ASN A 194 22.96 8.74 9.60
N GLY A 195 22.60 8.14 10.74
CA GLY A 195 23.46 8.03 11.92
C GLY A 195 24.40 6.83 11.89
N LEU A 196 24.24 5.91 10.93
CA LEU A 196 25.13 4.76 10.79
C LEU A 196 26.48 5.18 10.20
N PRO A 197 27.59 4.56 10.64
CA PRO A 197 28.86 4.64 9.91
C PRO A 197 28.70 4.17 8.46
N LEU A 198 29.49 4.73 7.53
CA LEU A 198 29.36 4.44 6.09
C LEU A 198 29.43 2.95 5.72
N ASP A 199 30.18 2.16 6.49
CA ASP A 199 30.39 0.73 6.22
C ASP A 199 29.44 -0.19 7.01
N ASP A 200 28.57 0.39 7.85
CA ASP A 200 27.71 -0.37 8.74
C ASP A 200 26.38 -0.70 8.06
N THR A 201 25.99 -1.98 8.12
CA THR A 201 24.70 -2.41 7.58
C THR A 201 23.60 -2.12 8.61
N PRO A 202 22.43 -1.59 8.19
CA PRO A 202 21.29 -1.42 9.07
C PRO A 202 20.89 -2.73 9.76
N ASP A 203 20.53 -2.64 11.04
CA ASP A 203 20.05 -3.77 11.83
C ASP A 203 18.77 -4.33 11.20
N VAL A 204 18.81 -5.63 10.88
CA VAL A 204 17.68 -6.35 10.29
C VAL A 204 16.42 -6.29 11.14
N GLN A 205 16.54 -6.32 12.47
CA GLN A 205 15.41 -6.21 13.39
C GLN A 205 14.78 -4.82 13.33
N ILE A 206 15.58 -3.76 13.19
CA ILE A 206 15.07 -2.41 13.02
C ILE A 206 14.34 -2.29 11.68
N MET A 207 14.93 -2.82 10.60
CA MET A 207 14.28 -2.85 9.28
C MET A 207 12.96 -3.64 9.30
N MET A 208 12.92 -4.80 9.98
CA MET A 208 11.70 -5.60 10.13
C MET A 208 10.64 -4.85 10.92
N ARG A 209 10.99 -4.22 12.06
CA ARG A 209 10.05 -3.41 12.86
C ARG A 209 9.48 -2.27 12.04
N TYR A 210 10.34 -1.57 11.30
CA TYR A 210 9.91 -0.49 10.42
C TYR A 210 8.93 -1.01 9.36
N ALA A 211 9.26 -2.10 8.65
CA ALA A 211 8.38 -2.70 7.65
C ALA A 211 7.02 -3.10 8.27
N LEU A 212 7.01 -3.73 9.44
CA LEU A 212 5.78 -4.13 10.13
C LEU A 212 4.92 -2.92 10.50
N HIS A 213 5.52 -1.88 11.08
CA HIS A 213 4.83 -0.63 11.40
C HIS A 213 4.23 0.02 10.14
N GLN A 214 4.99 0.06 9.05
CA GLN A 214 4.51 0.60 7.78
C GLN A 214 3.37 -0.23 7.21
N ALA A 215 3.46 -1.56 7.27
CA ALA A 215 2.39 -2.45 6.86
C ALA A 215 1.12 -2.21 7.69
N HIS A 216 1.22 -2.09 9.02
CA HIS A 216 0.09 -1.80 9.89
C HIS A 216 -0.61 -0.48 9.51
N ASN A 217 0.14 0.62 9.51
CA ASN A 217 -0.42 1.95 9.32
C ASN A 217 -0.84 2.23 7.86
N CYS A 218 -0.19 1.62 6.87
CA CYS A 218 -0.61 1.75 5.47
C CYS A 218 -1.78 0.82 5.09
N SER A 219 -2.06 -0.22 5.88
CA SER A 219 -3.08 -1.24 5.57
C SER A 219 -4.41 -1.08 6.32
N ALA A 220 -4.50 -0.16 7.28
CA ALA A 220 -5.70 0.10 8.09
C ALA A 220 -6.98 0.41 7.28
N ARG A 221 -6.86 0.71 5.97
CA ARG A 221 -7.99 0.80 5.02
C ARG A 221 -8.04 -0.31 3.96
N SER A 222 -6.96 -1.06 3.75
CA SER A 222 -6.90 -2.07 2.69
C SER A 222 -7.58 -3.39 3.06
N PHE A 223 -7.75 -3.67 4.36
CA PHE A 223 -8.29 -4.94 4.88
C PHE A 223 -9.53 -4.78 5.75
N THR A 224 -10.15 -3.59 5.77
CA THR A 224 -11.34 -3.30 6.58
C THR A 224 -12.60 -4.08 6.12
N THR A 225 -12.51 -4.89 5.07
CA THR A 225 -13.53 -5.88 4.70
C THR A 225 -13.39 -7.23 5.42
N LEU A 226 -12.37 -7.45 6.26
CA LEU A 226 -12.13 -8.74 6.92
C LEU A 226 -11.76 -8.68 8.42
N ALA A 227 -11.77 -7.53 9.09
CA ALA A 227 -11.54 -7.46 10.53
C ALA A 227 -12.65 -6.68 11.23
N THR A 228 -13.20 -7.30 12.27
CA THR A 228 -14.18 -6.77 13.22
C THR A 228 -13.74 -5.42 13.78
N HIS A 229 -14.74 -4.58 14.08
CA HIS A 229 -14.61 -3.28 14.73
C HIS A 229 -13.73 -3.34 16.00
N GLN A 230 -12.44 -3.00 15.89
CA GLN A 230 -11.63 -2.51 16.98
C GLN A 230 -10.98 -1.18 16.56
N ASP A 231 -11.14 -0.18 17.43
CA ASP A 231 -10.52 1.13 17.34
C ASP A 231 -9.01 1.02 17.63
N ASP A 232 -8.27 0.35 16.75
CA ASP A 232 -6.82 0.25 16.89
C ASP A 232 -6.20 1.61 16.54
N ALA A 233 -5.61 2.24 17.57
CA ALA A 233 -4.80 3.43 17.42
C ALA A 233 -3.62 3.17 16.46
N PRO A 234 -3.08 4.20 15.77
CA PRO A 234 -1.84 4.04 15.02
C PRO A 234 -0.77 3.45 15.93
N GLU A 235 -0.09 2.41 15.47
CA GLU A 235 1.08 1.86 16.15
C GLU A 235 2.19 2.93 16.10
N GLU A 236 2.88 3.16 17.22
CA GLU A 236 4.02 4.07 17.26
C GLU A 236 5.30 3.31 16.90
N PHE A 237 6.15 3.91 16.07
CA PHE A 237 7.45 3.35 15.73
C PHE A 237 8.50 3.93 16.66
N ASP A 238 9.07 3.09 17.53
CA ASP A 238 10.17 3.45 18.42
C ASP A 238 11.44 2.68 18.10
N ILE A 239 12.53 3.44 17.99
CA ILE A 239 13.90 3.00 17.74
C ILE A 239 14.88 3.88 18.51
#